data_AF-U1ZU79-F1
#
_entry.id   AF-U1ZU79-F1
#
_cell.length_a   1.000
_cell.length_b   1.000
_cell.length_c   1.000
_cell.angle_alpha   90.00
_cell.angle_beta   90.00
_cell.angle_gamma   90.00
#
_symmetry.space_group_name_H-M   'P 1'
#
loop_
_entity.id
_entity.type
_entity.pdbx_description
1 polymer ?
#
loop_
_entity_poly.entity_id
_entity_poly.type
_entity_poly.pdbx_seq_one_letter_code
_entity_poly.pdbx_strand_id
1 'polypeptide(L)'
;MEEAAVIDLLLALWPLFAMIVAGYWLRLRDFPSEAFWPGAERLNYFILFPALLFSSLAQAPLSNPALPRLALAVLLGLGIAWFALLLLRRLRGWPAGRFGAFTQGILR
;
A
#
# COMPACT_ATOMS: atom_id res chain seq x y z
N MET A 1 5.18 -16.27 21.29
CA MET A 1 3.96 -15.56 20.85
C MET A 1 4.20 -14.77 19.56
N GLU A 2 5.33 -14.08 19.42
CA GLU A 2 5.68 -13.32 18.20
C GLU A 2 5.87 -14.22 16.96
N GLU A 3 6.54 -15.37 17.09
CA GLU A 3 6.74 -16.32 15.98
C GLU A 3 5.43 -16.89 15.41
N ALA A 4 4.44 -17.15 16.26
CA ALA A 4 3.13 -17.64 15.83
C ALA A 4 2.39 -16.59 14.97
N ALA A 5 2.45 -15.32 15.37
CA ALA A 5 1.84 -14.22 14.62
C ALA A 5 2.52 -13.99 13.25
N VAL A 6 3.84 -14.20 13.16
CA VAL A 6 4.56 -14.13 11.88
C VAL A 6 4.15 -15.25 10.94
N ILE A 7 4.01 -16.49 11.45
CA ILE A 7 3.55 -17.63 10.66
C ILE A 7 2.12 -17.38 10.16
N ASP A 8 1.22 -16.89 11.01
CA ASP A 8 -0.16 -16.57 10.62
C ASP A 8 -0.23 -15.48 9.54
N LEU A 9 0.61 -14.44 9.64
CA LEU A 9 0.73 -13.40 8.62
C LEU A 9 1.21 -13.98 7.29
N LEU A 10 2.23 -14.83 7.31
CA LEU A 10 2.76 -15.49 6.11
C LEU A 10 1.72 -16.40 5.47
N LEU A 11 0.96 -17.14 6.27
CA LEU A 11 -0.15 -17.97 5.78
C LEU A 11 -1.27 -17.13 5.17
N ALA A 12 -1.57 -15.96 5.73
CA ALA A 12 -2.54 -15.02 5.15
C ALA A 12 -2.05 -14.37 3.84
N LEU A 13 -0.74 -14.17 3.69
CA LEU A 13 -0.12 -13.62 2.48
C LEU A 13 0.02 -14.67 1.37
N TRP A 14 0.18 -15.94 1.72
CA TRP A 14 0.43 -17.02 0.75
C TRP A 14 -0.56 -17.05 -0.44
N PRO A 15 -1.89 -16.90 -0.25
CA PRO A 15 -2.84 -16.87 -1.37
C PRO A 15 -2.60 -15.71 -2.34
N LEU A 16 -2.18 -14.55 -1.83
CA LEU A 16 -1.88 -13.38 -2.65
C LEU A 16 -0.69 -13.68 -3.57
N PHE A 17 0.39 -14.25 -3.01
CA PHE A 17 1.56 -14.66 -3.78
C PHE A 17 1.22 -15.75 -4.80
N ALA A 18 0.44 -16.76 -4.39
CA ALA A 18 0.00 -17.83 -5.29
C ALA A 18 -0.80 -17.26 -6.49
N MET A 19 -1.67 -16.27 -6.25
CA MET A 19 -2.43 -15.60 -7.31
C MET A 19 -1.52 -14.84 -8.29
N ILE A 20 -0.51 -14.12 -7.77
CA ILE A 20 0.45 -13.40 -8.61
C ILE A 20 1.25 -14.37 -9.49
N VAL A 21 1.75 -15.47 -8.89
CA VAL A 21 2.50 -16.50 -9.62
C VAL A 21 1.62 -17.18 -10.67
N ALA A 22 0.36 -17.47 -10.34
CA ALA A 22 -0.60 -18.03 -11.30
C ALA A 22 -0.83 -17.08 -12.47
N GLY A 23 -1.06 -15.78 -12.22
CA GLY A 23 -1.20 -14.78 -13.28
C GLY A 23 0.03 -14.66 -14.16
N TYR A 24 1.23 -14.70 -13.56
CA TYR A 24 2.49 -14.71 -14.30
C TYR A 24 2.64 -15.97 -15.17
N TRP A 25 2.27 -17.14 -14.65
CA TRP A 25 2.31 -18.39 -15.40
C TRP A 25 1.32 -18.42 -16.57
N LEU A 26 0.14 -17.85 -16.39
CA LEU A 26 -0.83 -17.67 -17.48
C LEU A 26 -0.27 -16.75 -18.56
N ARG A 27 0.39 -15.65 -18.17
CA ARG A 27 1.06 -14.74 -19.11
C ARG A 27 2.16 -15.44 -19.90
N LEU A 28 2.96 -16.31 -19.27
CA LEU A 28 4.00 -17.10 -19.97
C LEU A 28 3.44 -18.05 -21.03
N ARG A 29 2.17 -18.44 -20.93
CA ARG A 29 1.50 -19.34 -21.88
C ARG A 29 0.68 -18.60 -22.93
N ASP A 30 0.82 -17.28 -23.04
CA ASP A 30 0.01 -16.40 -23.90
C ASP A 30 -1.51 -16.58 -23.70
N PHE A 31 -1.91 -17.04 -22.52
CA PHE A 31 -3.32 -17.27 -22.19
C PHE A 31 -3.80 -16.15 -21.25
N PRO A 32 -4.89 -15.43 -21.55
CA PRO A 32 -5.82 -15.58 -22.69
C PRO A 32 -5.37 -14.96 -24.03
N SER A 33 -4.56 -13.90 -23.99
CA SER A 33 -3.81 -13.30 -25.10
C SER A 33 -3.03 -12.10 -24.57
N GLU A 34 -1.94 -11.66 -25.22
CA GLU A 34 -1.22 -10.45 -24.80
C GLU A 34 -2.12 -9.18 -24.79
N ALA A 35 -3.05 -9.09 -25.74
CA ALA A 35 -3.97 -7.96 -25.88
C ALA A 35 -5.01 -7.86 -24.75
N PHE A 36 -5.25 -8.94 -24.00
CA PHE A 36 -6.18 -8.95 -22.87
C PHE A 36 -5.62 -8.19 -21.65
N TRP A 37 -4.33 -8.31 -21.37
CA TRP A 37 -3.72 -7.77 -20.14
C TRP A 37 -3.88 -6.24 -19.99
N PRO A 38 -3.68 -5.41 -21.03
CA PRO A 38 -3.95 -3.98 -20.93
C PRO A 38 -5.43 -3.66 -20.63
N GLY A 39 -6.36 -4.47 -21.15
CA GLY A 39 -7.79 -4.33 -20.87
C GLY A 39 -8.13 -4.70 -19.43
N ALA A 40 -7.56 -5.80 -18.93
CA ALA A 40 -7.69 -6.22 -17.54
C ALA A 40 -7.12 -5.17 -16.57
N GLU A 41 -5.97 -4.57 -16.89
CA GLU A 41 -5.36 -3.52 -16.07
C GLU A 41 -6.25 -2.27 -16.00
N ARG A 42 -6.82 -1.85 -17.14
CA ARG A 42 -7.77 -0.73 -17.17
C ARG A 42 -9.03 -1.02 -16.35
N LEU A 43 -9.59 -2.21 -16.47
CA LEU A 43 -10.74 -2.62 -15.67
C LEU A 43 -10.41 -2.60 -14.17
N ASN A 44 -9.25 -3.14 -13.81
CA ASN A 44 -8.76 -3.12 -12.44
C ASN A 44 -8.62 -1.69 -11.91
N TYR A 45 -7.95 -0.82 -12.67
CA TYR A 45 -7.69 0.56 -12.27
C TYR A 45 -8.96 1.42 -12.18
N PHE A 46 -9.84 1.34 -13.18
CA PHE A 46 -11.00 2.24 -13.28
C PHE A 46 -12.25 1.73 -12.55
N ILE A 47 -12.37 0.42 -12.30
CA ILE A 47 -13.59 -0.15 -11.70
C ILE A 47 -13.28 -0.90 -10.41
N LEU A 48 -12.40 -1.90 -10.44
CA LEU A 48 -12.18 -2.77 -9.29
C LEU A 48 -11.51 -2.03 -8.13
N PHE A 49 -10.52 -1.19 -8.42
CA PHE A 49 -9.81 -0.43 -7.39
C PHE A 49 -10.73 0.61 -6.72
N PRO A 50 -11.50 1.44 -7.44
CA PRO A 50 -12.51 2.31 -6.81
C PRO A 50 -13.57 1.55 -6.03
N ALA A 51 -14.05 0.41 -6.55
CA ALA A 51 -15.02 -0.42 -5.83
C ALA A 51 -14.43 -1.00 -4.53
N LEU A 52 -13.15 -1.39 -4.55
CA LEU A 52 -12.43 -1.87 -3.38
C LEU A 52 -12.27 -0.74 -2.35
N LEU A 53 -11.92 0.47 -2.76
CA LEU A 53 -11.84 1.63 -1.87
C LEU A 53 -13.19 1.89 -1.22
N PHE A 54 -14.27 1.96 -2.01
CA PHE A 54 -15.62 2.19 -1.49
C PHE A 54 -16.06 1.09 -0.52
N SER A 55 -15.84 -0.18 -0.88
CA SER A 55 -16.14 -1.33 -0.03
C SER A 55 -15.36 -1.30 1.28
N SER A 56 -14.08 -0.94 1.23
CA SER A 56 -13.22 -0.80 2.41
C SER A 56 -13.68 0.34 3.33
N LEU A 57 -14.09 1.47 2.75
CA LEU A 57 -14.66 2.60 3.48
C LEU A 57 -16.00 2.23 4.13
N ALA A 58 -16.87 1.51 3.41
CA ALA A 58 -18.18 1.10 3.91
C ALA A 58 -18.09 0.09 5.07
N GLN A 59 -17.07 -0.77 5.05
CA GLN A 59 -16.81 -1.77 6.10
C GLN A 59 -15.88 -1.25 7.21
N ALA A 60 -15.43 0.01 7.12
CA ALA A 60 -14.50 0.57 8.10
C ALA A 60 -15.10 0.50 9.52
N PRO A 61 -14.41 -0.13 10.49
CA PRO A 61 -14.97 -0.40 11.81
C PRO A 61 -14.91 0.84 12.70
N LEU A 62 -15.62 1.92 12.34
CA LEU A 62 -15.58 3.25 12.97
C LEU A 62 -15.96 3.24 14.47
N SER A 63 -16.62 2.17 14.94
CA SER A 63 -17.00 1.98 16.35
C SER A 63 -15.90 1.34 17.22
N ASN A 64 -14.74 0.98 16.64
CA ASN A 64 -13.67 0.36 17.41
C ASN A 64 -13.03 1.37 18.38
N PRO A 65 -13.05 1.14 19.71
CA PRO A 65 -12.50 2.06 20.70
C PRO A 65 -10.97 2.26 20.57
N ALA A 66 -10.25 1.37 19.88
CA ALA A 66 -8.83 1.50 19.60
C ALA A 66 -8.52 2.44 18.40
N LEU A 67 -9.51 2.77 17.56
CA LEU A 67 -9.31 3.60 16.36
C LEU A 67 -8.67 4.96 16.66
N PRO A 68 -9.12 5.75 17.65
CA PRO A 68 -8.51 7.06 17.94
C PRO A 68 -7.04 6.92 18.32
N ARG A 69 -6.68 5.86 19.05
CA ARG A 69 -5.30 5.59 19.47
C ARG A 69 -4.42 5.19 18.29
N LEU A 70 -4.93 4.34 17.40
CA LEU A 70 -4.24 3.96 16.16
C LEU A 70 -4.07 5.16 15.23
N ALA A 71 -5.13 5.94 15.02
CA ALA A 71 -5.10 7.16 14.22
C ALA A 71 -4.09 8.17 14.76
N LEU A 72 -4.06 8.38 16.09
CA LEU A 72 -3.08 9.25 16.73
C LEU A 72 -1.65 8.72 16.55
N ALA A 73 -1.42 7.41 16.71
CA ALA A 73 -0.10 6.81 16.49
C ALA A 73 0.39 7.01 15.05
N VAL A 74 -0.48 6.80 14.06
CA VAL A 74 -0.17 7.04 12.64
C VAL A 74 0.10 8.53 12.39
N LEU A 75 -0.75 9.43 12.89
CA LEU A 75 -0.57 10.88 12.73
C LEU A 75 0.73 11.38 13.37
N LEU A 76 1.07 10.90 14.56
CA LEU A 76 2.33 11.24 15.22
C LEU A 76 3.53 10.68 14.44
N GLY A 77 3.46 9.43 13.97
CA GLY A 77 4.52 8.82 13.15
C GLY A 77 4.79 9.61 11.87
N LEU A 78 3.73 9.90 11.11
CA LEU A 78 3.81 10.72 9.89
C LEU A 78 4.26 12.15 10.19
N GLY A 79 3.73 12.75 11.25
CA GLY A 79 4.09 14.09 11.69
C GLY A 79 5.56 14.21 12.08
N ILE A 80 6.10 13.26 12.84
CA ILE A 80 7.52 13.20 13.23
C ILE A 80 8.39 13.02 11.99
N ALA A 81 8.04 12.09 11.10
CA ALA A 81 8.79 11.85 9.86
C ALA A 81 8.83 13.10 8.98
N TRP A 82 7.68 13.79 8.86
CA TRP A 82 7.56 15.05 8.14
C TRP A 82 8.40 16.17 8.77
N PHE A 83 8.32 16.33 10.09
CA PHE A 83 9.08 17.36 10.81
C PHE A 83 10.59 17.13 10.70
N ALA A 84 11.03 15.87 10.81
CA ALA A 84 12.42 15.48 10.62
C ALA A 84 12.90 15.81 9.20
N LEU A 85 12.09 15.52 8.18
CA LEU A 85 12.38 15.89 6.80
C LEU A 85 12.50 17.40 6.60
N LEU A 86 11.59 18.19 7.17
CA LEU A 86 11.66 19.65 7.09
C LEU A 86 12.88 20.23 7.80
N LEU A 87 13.22 19.70 8.97
CA LEU A 87 14.41 20.09 9.71
C LEU A 87 15.68 19.77 8.90
N LEU A 88 15.74 18.57 8.33
CA LEU A 88 16.86 18.14 7.50
C LEU A 88 16.99 18.96 6.22
N ARG A 89 15.87 19.32 5.59
CA ARG A 89 15.83 20.26 4.46
C ARG A 89 16.39 21.62 4.85
N ARG A 90 16.00 22.15 6.01
CA ARG A 90 16.46 23.45 6.50
C ARG A 90 17.95 23.45 6.83
N LEU A 91 18.48 22.35 7.37
CA LEU A 91 19.90 22.21 7.71
C LEU A 91 20.79 21.93 6.49
N ARG A 92 20.29 21.22 5.47
CA ARG A 92 21.07 20.78 4.30
C ARG A 92 20.81 21.58 3.01
N GLY A 93 19.86 22.52 3.01
CA GLY A 93 19.56 23.39 1.86
C GLY A 93 19.16 22.64 0.59
N TRP A 94 18.46 21.50 0.72
CA TRP A 94 18.21 20.62 -0.43
C TRP A 94 17.34 21.28 -1.52
N PRO A 95 17.70 21.08 -2.82
CA PRO A 95 16.87 21.52 -3.93
C PRO A 95 15.54 20.75 -3.95
N ALA A 96 14.47 21.43 -4.41
CA ALA A 96 13.09 20.95 -4.32
C ALA A 96 12.87 19.55 -4.93
N GLY A 97 13.59 19.20 -6.00
CA GLY A 97 13.48 17.88 -6.65
C GLY A 97 13.97 16.70 -5.79
N ARG A 98 15.03 16.87 -5.00
CA ARG A 98 15.52 15.81 -4.09
C ARG A 98 14.62 15.66 -2.86
N PHE A 99 14.13 16.78 -2.34
CA PHE A 99 13.21 16.78 -1.20
C PHE A 99 11.90 16.06 -1.53
N GLY A 100 11.33 16.27 -2.73
CA GLY A 100 10.12 15.58 -3.17
C GLY A 100 10.27 14.05 -3.17
N ALA A 101 11.38 13.52 -3.68
CA ALA A 101 11.65 12.08 -3.70
C ALA A 101 11.78 11.48 -2.30
N PHE A 102 12.54 12.11 -1.39
CA PHE A 102 12.66 11.64 0.00
C PHE A 102 11.35 11.69 0.75
N THR A 103 10.54 12.72 0.49
CA THR A 103 9.24 12.89 1.11
C THR A 103 8.26 11.82 0.65
N GLN A 104 8.19 11.55 -0.65
CA GLN A 104 7.34 10.49 -1.21
C GLN A 104 7.78 9.09 -0.79
N GLY A 105 9.07 8.85 -0.53
CA GLY A 105 9.57 7.54 -0.08
C GLY A 105 9.35 7.28 1.41
N ILE A 106 9.31 8.32 2.25
CA ILE A 106 9.17 8.18 3.71
C ILE A 106 7.71 8.25 4.18
N LEU A 107 6.83 8.95 3.46
CA LEU A 107 5.43 9.16 3.87
C LEU A 107 4.40 8.26 3.17
N ARG A 108 4.82 7.42 2.21
CA ARG A 108 3.93 6.55 1.42
C ARG A 108 3.94 5.12 1.96
#